data_AF-A0A940H1H3-F1
#
_entry.id   AF-A0A940H1H3-F1
#
_cell.length_a   1.000
_cell.length_b   1.000
_cell.length_c   1.000
_cell.angle_alpha   90.00
_cell.angle_beta   90.00
_cell.angle_gamma   90.00
#
_symmetry.space_group_name_H-M   'P 1'
#
loop_
_entity.id
_entity.type
_entity.pdbx_description
1 polymer ?
#
loop_
_entity_poly.entity_id
_entity_poly.type
_entity_poly.pdbx_seq_one_letter_code
_entity_poly.pdbx_strand_id
1 'polypeptide(L)'
;MQRDQLKTAGETCRPIVYPVYTPSMTKPVHTRTFKSGNSVAVRLPKGFAIPADVEVELEKSGNTVTLRIARDPEEEKRQLLQLLADLEAIGRPADGVQPRPDFEMPERPGL
;
A
#
# COMPACT_ATOMS: atom_id res chain seq x y z
N MET A 1 -16.17 23.68 51.69
CA MET A 1 -15.72 22.40 51.09
C MET A 1 -15.65 22.59 49.59
N GLN A 2 -14.44 22.80 49.06
CA GLN A 2 -14.16 22.85 47.63
C GLN A 2 -14.30 21.43 47.05
N ARG A 3 -14.99 21.30 45.92
CA ARG A 3 -14.91 20.09 45.09
C ARG A 3 -14.40 20.47 43.72
N ASP A 4 -13.37 19.73 43.37
CA ASP A 4 -12.46 19.87 42.26
C ASP A 4 -13.12 19.87 40.89
N GLN A 5 -12.44 20.61 40.02
CA GLN A 5 -12.54 20.62 38.58
C GLN A 5 -12.11 19.26 38.01
N LEU A 6 -12.96 18.62 37.21
CA LEU A 6 -12.50 17.66 36.21
C LEU A 6 -13.17 18.00 34.88
N LYS A 7 -12.52 18.89 34.14
CA LYS A 7 -12.78 19.13 32.71
C LYS A 7 -12.37 17.87 31.95
N THR A 8 -13.35 17.09 31.52
CA THR A 8 -13.16 15.99 30.58
C THR A 8 -12.89 16.59 29.21
N ALA A 9 -11.63 16.54 28.78
CA ALA A 9 -11.24 16.85 27.41
C ALA A 9 -11.78 15.73 26.50
N GLY A 10 -12.89 16.01 25.81
CA GLY A 10 -13.39 15.15 24.74
C GLY A 10 -12.43 15.23 23.55
N GLU A 11 -11.42 14.37 23.54
CA GLU A 11 -10.54 14.16 22.40
C GLU A 11 -11.37 13.80 21.17
N THR A 12 -11.28 14.66 20.16
CA THR A 12 -11.92 14.45 18.87
C THR A 12 -11.29 13.23 18.20
N CYS A 13 -12.02 12.11 18.17
CA CYS A 13 -11.75 10.99 17.27
C CYS A 13 -11.82 11.48 15.82
N ARG A 14 -10.65 11.82 15.25
CA ARG A 14 -10.53 12.02 13.81
C ARG A 14 -10.38 10.63 13.17
N PRO A 15 -11.27 10.23 12.26
CA PRO A 15 -11.12 8.93 11.60
C PRO A 15 -9.80 8.92 10.83
N ILE A 16 -9.02 7.86 11.02
CA ILE A 16 -7.82 7.58 10.21
C ILE A 16 -8.33 7.25 8.81
N VAL A 17 -8.23 8.22 7.91
CA VAL A 17 -8.56 8.03 6.49
C VAL A 17 -7.39 7.26 5.87
N TYR A 18 -7.52 5.94 5.76
CA TYR A 18 -6.61 5.16 4.92
C TYR A 18 -6.87 5.56 3.47
N PRO A 19 -5.86 5.99 2.70
CA PRO A 19 -6.01 6.18 1.26
C PRO A 19 -6.29 4.81 0.65
N VAL A 20 -7.55 4.53 0.34
CA VAL A 20 -7.93 3.37 -0.46
C VAL A 20 -7.28 3.54 -1.82
N TYR A 21 -6.25 2.73 -2.10
CA TYR A 21 -5.63 2.64 -3.41
C TYR A 21 -6.67 2.08 -4.39
N THR A 22 -7.43 2.96 -5.03
CA THR A 22 -8.22 2.59 -6.20
C THR A 22 -7.24 2.38 -7.34
N PRO A 23 -7.06 1.16 -7.87
CA PRO A 23 -6.29 0.96 -9.08
C PRO A 23 -7.07 1.59 -10.23
N SER A 24 -6.82 2.87 -10.52
CA SER A 24 -7.29 3.47 -11.76
C SER A 24 -6.55 2.73 -12.88
N MET A 25 -7.29 2.04 -13.74
CA MET A 25 -6.73 1.46 -14.97
C MET A 25 -6.32 2.60 -15.90
N THR A 26 -5.11 3.12 -15.70
CA THR A 26 -4.60 4.23 -16.48
C THR A 26 -4.15 3.72 -17.84
N LYS A 27 -4.74 4.26 -18.92
CA LYS A 27 -4.35 3.93 -20.30
C LYS A 27 -2.86 4.25 -20.51
N PRO A 28 -2.13 3.49 -21.36
CA PRO A 28 -0.75 3.81 -21.68
C PRO A 28 -0.68 5.21 -22.31
N VAL A 29 0.17 6.07 -21.76
CA VAL A 29 0.39 7.44 -22.26
C VAL A 29 1.80 7.53 -22.83
N HIS A 30 1.91 8.03 -24.07
CA HIS A 30 3.21 8.32 -24.66
C HIS A 30 3.76 9.63 -24.10
N THR A 31 4.97 9.59 -23.56
CA THR A 31 5.69 10.75 -23.05
C THR A 31 7.08 10.79 -23.65
N ARG A 32 7.76 11.94 -23.57
CA ARG A 32 9.11 12.13 -24.11
C ARG A 32 10.09 12.37 -22.97
N THR A 33 11.26 11.76 -23.08
CA THR A 33 12.39 12.01 -22.19
C THR A 33 12.97 13.40 -22.44
N PHE A 34 13.58 13.97 -21.40
CA PHE A 34 14.29 15.24 -21.51
C PHE A 34 15.53 15.23 -20.62
N LYS A 35 16.51 16.06 -20.96
CA LYS A 35 17.70 16.25 -20.14
C LYS A 35 17.36 17.13 -18.95
N SER A 36 17.71 16.69 -17.75
CA SER A 36 17.60 17.45 -16.50
C SER A 36 18.97 17.47 -15.84
N GLY A 37 19.69 18.59 -15.96
CA GLY A 37 21.09 18.69 -15.52
C GLY A 37 21.99 17.70 -16.26
N ASN A 38 22.65 16.81 -15.51
CA ASN A 38 23.53 15.76 -16.02
C ASN A 38 22.80 14.43 -16.29
N SER A 39 21.49 14.38 -16.09
CA SER A 39 20.70 13.15 -16.11
C SER A 39 19.55 13.21 -17.12
N VAL A 40 18.92 12.07 -17.36
CA VAL A 40 17.71 11.95 -18.19
C VAL A 40 16.50 11.78 -17.27
N ALA A 41 15.42 12.49 -17.57
CA ALA A 41 14.17 12.42 -16.84
C ALA A 41 13.00 12.11 -17.78
N VAL A 42 11.94 11.51 -17.22
CA VAL A 42 10.66 11.26 -17.90
C VAL A 42 9.61 12.22 -17.33
N ARG A 43 8.75 12.76 -18.18
CA ARG A 43 7.62 13.59 -17.74
C ARG A 43 6.47 12.69 -17.31
N LEU A 44 6.10 12.75 -16.03
CA LEU A 44 4.93 12.05 -15.52
C LEU A 44 3.66 12.92 -15.68
N PRO A 45 2.63 12.46 -16.42
CA PRO A 45 1.36 13.16 -16.50
C PRO A 45 0.59 13.05 -15.17
N LYS A 46 -0.38 13.95 -14.95
CA LYS A 46 -1.11 14.07 -13.66
C LYS A 46 -1.70 12.75 -13.14
N GLY A 47 -2.12 11.84 -14.02
CA GLY A 47 -2.67 10.53 -13.64
C GLY A 47 -1.63 9.50 -13.16
N PHE A 48 -0.34 9.79 -13.31
CA PHE A 48 0.80 8.97 -12.85
C PHE A 48 1.69 9.76 -11.88
N ALA A 49 1.16 10.84 -11.30
CA ALA A 49 1.94 11.71 -10.43
C ALA A 49 2.26 10.97 -9.12
N ILE A 50 3.55 10.87 -8.81
CA ILE A 50 4.07 10.51 -7.50
C ILE A 50 4.21 11.83 -6.71
N PRO A 51 3.98 11.86 -5.38
CA PRO A 51 4.21 13.06 -4.60
C PRO A 51 5.64 13.57 -4.77
N ALA A 52 5.83 14.88 -4.66
CA ALA A 52 7.17 15.46 -4.68
C ALA A 52 7.96 14.98 -3.44
N ASP A 53 9.28 14.83 -3.61
CA ASP A 53 10.22 14.46 -2.54
C ASP A 53 10.04 13.03 -1.97
N VAL A 54 9.55 12.12 -2.80
CA VAL A 54 9.41 10.69 -2.45
C VAL A 54 10.56 9.90 -3.08
N GLU A 55 11.19 9.06 -2.28
CA GLU A 55 12.20 8.12 -2.75
C GLU A 55 11.56 7.05 -3.64
N VAL A 56 12.21 6.73 -4.77
CA VAL A 56 11.70 5.78 -5.75
C VAL A 56 12.76 4.77 -6.10
N GLU A 57 12.35 3.51 -6.15
CA GLU A 57 13.15 2.40 -6.65
C GLU A 57 12.94 2.26 -8.16
N LEU A 58 14.04 2.20 -8.92
CA LEU A 58 14.04 1.96 -10.35
C LEU A 58 14.65 0.60 -10.66
N GLU A 59 13.87 -0.28 -11.27
CA GLU A 59 14.34 -1.55 -11.80
C GLU A 59 14.27 -1.53 -13.33
N LYS A 60 15.39 -1.83 -14.01
CA LYS A 60 15.44 -1.93 -15.47
C LYS A 60 15.53 -3.39 -15.90
N SER A 61 14.49 -3.86 -16.57
CA SER A 61 14.40 -5.21 -17.10
C SER A 61 14.21 -5.14 -18.62
N GLY A 62 15.31 -5.27 -19.36
CA GLY A 62 15.34 -5.15 -20.82
C GLY A 62 14.94 -3.76 -21.32
N ASN A 63 13.76 -3.70 -21.98
CA ASN A 63 13.18 -2.48 -22.52
C ASN A 63 12.14 -1.82 -21.59
N THR A 64 11.91 -2.40 -20.42
CA THR A 64 10.93 -1.91 -19.45
C THR A 64 11.67 -1.32 -18.24
N VAL A 65 11.26 -0.13 -17.81
CA VAL A 65 11.68 0.47 -16.55
C VAL A 65 10.48 0.46 -15.63
N THR A 66 10.61 -0.21 -14.49
CA THR A 66 9.58 -0.24 -13.44
C THR A 66 9.97 0.77 -12.37
N LEU A 67 9.07 1.72 -12.08
CA LEU A 67 9.20 2.63 -10.95
C LEU A 67 8.32 2.12 -9.81
N ARG A 68 8.89 2.01 -8.62
CA ARG A 68 8.15 1.75 -7.37
C ARG A 68 8.45 2.86 -6.38
N ILE A 69 7.46 3.25 -5.59
CA ILE A 69 7.70 4.14 -4.44
C ILE A 69 8.50 3.31 -3.43
N ALA A 70 9.67 3.81 -3.04
CA ALA A 70 10.48 3.17 -2.01
C ALA A 70 9.70 3.30 -0.70
N ARG A 71 9.37 2.16 -0.10
CA ARG A 71 8.76 2.11 1.22
C ARG A 71 9.89 1.97 2.23
N ASP A 72 9.82 2.71 3.33
CA ASP A 72 10.77 2.55 4.42
C ASP A 72 10.60 1.15 5.03
N PRO A 73 11.63 0.28 5.01
CA PRO A 73 11.53 -1.06 5.57
C PRO A 73 11.13 -1.07 7.05
N GLU A 74 11.52 -0.04 7.81
CA GLU A 74 11.12 0.10 9.22
C GLU A 74 9.65 0.49 9.36
N GLU A 75 9.09 1.26 8.42
CA GLU A 75 7.65 1.55 8.39
C GLU A 75 6.84 0.31 8.01
N GLU A 76 7.25 -0.44 6.98
CA GLU A 76 6.57 -1.68 6.59
C GLU A 76 6.55 -2.71 7.72
N LYS A 77 7.68 -2.87 8.41
CA LYS A 77 7.78 -3.74 9.57
C LYS A 77 6.82 -3.30 10.68
N ARG A 78 6.74 -2.00 10.97
CA ARG A 78 5.80 -1.46 11.96
C ARG A 78 4.35 -1.75 11.57
N GLN A 79 3.98 -1.55 10.30
CA GLN A 79 2.63 -1.82 9.80
C GLN A 79 2.29 -3.32 9.90
N LEU A 80 3.23 -4.21 9.57
CA LEU A 80 3.05 -5.65 9.70
C LEU A 80 2.85 -6.07 11.16
N LEU A 81 3.65 -5.54 12.08
CA LEU A 81 3.51 -5.81 13.51
C LEU A 81 2.17 -5.31 14.04
N GLN A 82 1.69 -4.14 13.58
CA GLN A 82 0.37 -3.64 13.93
C GLN A 82 -0.73 -4.57 13.42
N LEU A 83 -0.66 -5.03 12.17
CA LEU A 83 -1.61 -5.99 11.61
C LEU A 83 -1.66 -7.28 12.44
N LEU A 84 -0.50 -7.80 12.87
CA LEU A 84 -0.45 -8.98 13.72
C LEU A 84 -1.11 -8.73 15.08
N ALA A 85 -0.88 -7.57 15.70
CA ALA A 85 -1.53 -7.19 16.95
C ALA A 85 -3.05 -7.09 16.78
N ASP A 86 -3.53 -6.54 15.66
CA ASP A 86 -4.95 -6.43 15.35
C ASP A 86 -5.58 -7.83 15.16
N LEU A 87 -4.89 -8.73 14.47
CA LEU A 87 -5.31 -10.13 14.31
C LEU A 87 -5.34 -10.89 15.64
N GLU A 88 -4.38 -10.65 16.53
CA GLU A 88 -4.39 -11.21 17.88
C GLU A 88 -5.55 -10.67 18.72
N ALA A 89 -5.88 -9.38 18.58
CA ALA A 89 -6.99 -8.73 19.30
C ALA A 89 -8.37 -9.26 18.87
N ILE A 90 -8.54 -9.58 17.58
CA ILE A 90 -9.76 -10.25 17.07
C ILE A 90 -9.90 -11.66 17.68
N GLY A 91 -8.76 -12.31 17.97
CA GLY A 91 -8.70 -13.65 18.52
C GLY A 91 -8.76 -14.73 17.44
N ARG A 92 -8.41 -15.97 17.83
CA ARG A 92 -8.47 -17.10 16.91
C ARG A 92 -9.93 -17.48 16.63
N PRO A 93 -10.26 -17.84 15.39
CA PRO A 93 -11.58 -18.40 15.08
C PRO A 93 -11.81 -19.69 15.89
N ALA A 94 -13.04 -19.88 16.35
CA ALA A 94 -13.42 -21.04 17.16
C ALA A 94 -13.21 -22.37 16.42
N ASP A 95 -13.36 -22.36 15.10
CA ASP A 95 -13.19 -23.51 14.20
C ASP A 95 -11.71 -23.85 13.93
N GLY A 96 -10.77 -23.09 14.52
CA GLY A 96 -9.34 -23.33 14.38
C GLY A 96 -8.80 -23.01 12.98
N VAL A 97 -7.69 -23.67 12.61
CA VAL A 97 -7.09 -23.54 11.28
C VAL A 97 -7.85 -24.45 10.31
N GLN A 98 -8.47 -23.86 9.29
CA GLN A 98 -9.18 -24.64 8.27
C GLN A 98 -8.19 -25.45 7.42
N PRO A 99 -8.39 -26.78 7.28
CA PRO A 99 -7.60 -27.56 6.34
C PRO A 99 -7.96 -27.13 4.90
N ARG A 100 -6.95 -27.01 4.04
CA ARG A 100 -7.18 -26.82 2.61
C ARG A 100 -7.80 -28.11 2.06
N PRO A 101 -9.00 -28.08 1.44
CA PRO A 101 -9.57 -29.27 0.85
C PRO A 101 -8.73 -29.73 -0.34
N ASP A 102 -8.67 -31.04 -0.54
CA ASP A 102 -8.11 -31.61 -1.76
C ASP A 102 -8.96 -31.14 -2.95
N PHE A 103 -8.27 -30.78 -4.04
CA PHE A 103 -8.91 -30.29 -5.26
C PHE A 103 -8.54 -31.22 -6.41
N GLU A 104 -9.52 -31.98 -6.91
CA GLU A 104 -9.39 -32.70 -8.16
C GLU A 104 -9.67 -31.73 -9.31
N MET A 105 -8.66 -31.46 -10.12
CA MET A 105 -8.82 -30.63 -11.30
C MET A 105 -9.69 -31.40 -12.31
N PRO A 106 -10.87 -30.86 -12.72
CA PRO A 106 -11.74 -31.57 -13.64
C PRO A 106 -11.06 -31.71 -15.00
N GLU A 107 -11.23 -32.88 -15.64
CA GLU A 107 -10.76 -33.10 -17.00
C GLU A 107 -11.53 -32.18 -17.96
N ARG A 108 -10.77 -31.41 -18.74
CA ARG A 108 -11.30 -30.46 -19.74
C ARG A 108 -10.97 -31.00 -21.13
N PRO A 109 -11.90 -31.72 -21.80
CA PRO A 109 -11.62 -32.23 -23.13
C PRO A 109 -11.41 -31.06 -24.11
N GLY A 110 -10.28 -31.05 -24.82
CA GLY A 110 -9.94 -30.05 -25.85
C GLY A 110 -8.86 -29.03 -25.48
N LEU A 111 -8.08 -29.28 -24.43
CA LEU A 111 -6.81 -28.59 -24.10
C LEU A 111 -5.67 -29.60 -23.99
#